data_AF-A0A7Y2WCL3-F1
#
_entry.id   AF-A0A7Y2WCL3-F1
#
_cell.length_a   1.000
_cell.length_b   1.000
_cell.length_c   1.000
_cell.angle_alpha   90.00
_cell.angle_beta   90.00
_cell.angle_gamma   90.00
#
_symmetry.space_group_name_H-M   'P 1'
#
loop_
_entity.id
_entity.type
_entity.pdbx_description
1 polymer ?
#
loop_
_entity_poly.entity_id
_entity_poly.type
_entity_poly.pdbx_seq_one_letter_code
_entity_poly.pdbx_strand_id
1 'polypeptide(L)'
;MIKNKPTLPFYVDFQKLSKALFVLSQKALKRKVRIYEIQQNINKAKEAEPPVEYKYLIGKISQLKKKQNEFYEKRTEVLRFLINKKAVKVYGYVQIKDDFYANLRIANYDFYVIINKKMVNRLELKFLGNELKYTKDLPLEEVEAIMDSKQAYGYLSNLSKEVKKALAHELEMENKAYLEQKNSVLAKTVSNTGSVVVIKRKNPNP
;
A
#
# COMPACT_ATOMS: atom_id res chain seq x y z
N MET A 1 14.85 -27.69 2.71
CA MET A 1 14.08 -26.45 2.97
C MET A 1 12.96 -26.33 1.95
N ILE A 2 11.71 -26.52 2.34
CA ILE A 2 10.56 -26.24 1.47
C ILE A 2 10.49 -24.72 1.33
N LYS A 3 10.93 -24.19 0.19
CA LYS A 3 10.67 -22.79 -0.17
C LYS A 3 9.17 -22.71 -0.44
N ASN A 4 8.37 -22.37 0.57
CA ASN A 4 6.98 -21.98 0.38
C ASN A 4 6.99 -20.81 -0.60
N LYS A 5 6.71 -21.09 -1.88
CA LYS A 5 6.49 -20.06 -2.88
C LYS A 5 5.32 -19.21 -2.39
N PRO A 6 5.41 -17.88 -2.45
CA PRO A 6 4.30 -17.03 -2.09
C PRO A 6 3.11 -17.38 -2.99
N THR A 7 2.05 -17.94 -2.40
CA THR A 7 0.80 -18.20 -3.10
C THR A 7 -0.03 -16.92 -3.05
N LEU A 8 0.03 -16.16 -4.14
CA LEU A 8 -0.89 -15.07 -4.36
C LEU A 8 -2.24 -15.63 -4.82
N PRO A 9 -3.37 -15.08 -4.34
CA PRO A 9 -4.71 -15.55 -4.73
C PRO A 9 -5.09 -15.14 -6.16
N PHE A 10 -4.25 -14.34 -6.82
CA PHE A 10 -4.39 -13.93 -8.21
C PHE A 10 -3.01 -13.71 -8.83
N TYR A 11 -2.95 -13.76 -10.15
CA TYR A 11 -1.71 -13.53 -10.90
C TYR A 11 -1.26 -12.06 -10.82
N VAL A 12 0.04 -11.85 -10.63
CA VAL A 12 0.67 -10.53 -10.66
C VAL A 12 1.85 -10.56 -11.62
N ASP A 13 1.75 -9.76 -12.67
CA ASP A 13 2.88 -9.45 -13.56
C ASP A 13 3.74 -8.36 -12.90
N PHE A 14 4.82 -8.79 -12.25
CA PHE A 14 5.71 -7.87 -11.53
C PHE A 14 6.45 -6.88 -12.43
N GLN A 15 6.71 -7.21 -13.70
CA GLN A 15 7.33 -6.28 -14.65
C GLN A 15 6.35 -5.17 -15.03
N LYS A 16 5.10 -5.55 -15.31
CA LYS A 16 4.04 -4.60 -15.62
C LYS A 16 3.68 -3.74 -14.40
N LEU A 17 3.63 -4.34 -13.21
CA LEU A 17 3.43 -3.61 -11.96
C LEU A 17 4.54 -2.59 -11.71
N SER A 18 5.82 -2.97 -11.88
CA SER A 18 6.92 -2.06 -11.63
C SER A 18 6.90 -0.86 -12.57
N LYS A 19 6.62 -1.09 -13.86
CA LYS A 19 6.45 -0.01 -14.85
C LYS A 19 5.29 0.92 -14.49
N ALA A 20 4.12 0.35 -14.16
CA ALA A 20 2.94 1.12 -13.78
C ALA A 20 3.19 1.97 -12.53
N LEU A 21 3.78 1.39 -11.48
CA LEU A 21 4.12 2.13 -10.26
C LEU A 21 5.17 3.21 -10.51
N PHE A 22 6.14 2.97 -11.38
CA PHE A 22 7.16 3.95 -11.74
C PHE A 22 6.53 5.15 -12.46
N VAL A 23 5.78 4.90 -13.55
CA VAL A 23 5.09 5.95 -14.32
C VAL A 23 4.16 6.78 -13.45
N LEU A 24 3.34 6.12 -12.62
CA LEU A 24 2.42 6.81 -11.74
C LEU A 24 3.14 7.59 -10.62
N SER A 25 4.29 7.10 -10.14
CA SER A 25 5.15 7.83 -9.20
C SER A 25 5.73 9.11 -9.83
N GLN A 26 6.20 9.05 -11.07
CA GLN A 26 6.68 10.22 -11.81
C GLN A 26 5.54 11.26 -11.99
N LYS A 27 4.35 10.80 -12.37
CA LYS A 27 3.17 11.69 -12.45
C LYS A 27 2.74 12.26 -11.09
N ALA A 28 2.89 11.49 -10.03
CA ALA A 28 2.60 11.93 -8.67
C ALA A 28 3.61 12.99 -8.20
N LEU A 29 4.87 12.88 -8.60
CA LEU A 29 5.90 13.89 -8.35
C LEU A 29 5.56 15.20 -9.08
N LYS A 30 5.28 15.13 -10.39
CA LYS A 30 4.88 16.31 -11.19
C LYS A 30 3.62 17.00 -10.65
N ARG A 31 2.64 16.22 -10.17
CA ARG A 31 1.45 16.74 -9.47
C ARG A 31 1.80 17.47 -8.18
N LYS A 32 2.74 16.95 -7.39
CA LYS A 32 3.21 17.59 -6.15
C LYS A 32 3.87 18.93 -6.45
N VAL A 33 4.74 18.99 -7.46
CA VAL A 33 5.37 20.23 -7.94
C VAL A 33 4.30 21.22 -8.40
N ARG A 34 3.34 20.77 -9.22
CA ARG A 34 2.25 21.63 -9.70
C ARG A 34 1.35 22.17 -8.59
N ILE A 35 1.04 21.35 -7.59
CA ILE A 35 0.29 21.80 -6.41
C ILE A 35 1.07 22.91 -5.70
N TYR A 36 2.38 22.72 -5.49
CA TYR A 36 3.23 23.71 -4.85
C TYR A 36 3.28 25.03 -5.62
N GLU A 37 3.44 24.99 -6.96
CA GLU A 37 3.39 26.18 -7.81
C GLU A 37 2.06 26.94 -7.68
N ILE A 38 0.92 26.22 -7.74
CA ILE A 38 -0.40 26.85 -7.60
C ILE A 38 -0.54 27.46 -6.20
N GLN A 39 -0.04 26.80 -5.16
CA GLN A 39 -0.06 27.35 -3.80
C GLN A 39 0.77 28.62 -3.68
N GLN A 40 1.94 28.69 -4.34
CA GLN A 40 2.75 29.91 -4.38
C GLN A 40 2.02 31.03 -5.11
N ASN A 41 1.37 30.75 -6.23
CA ASN A 41 0.57 31.74 -6.96
C ASN A 41 -0.61 32.24 -6.13
N ILE A 42 -1.30 31.36 -5.41
CA ILE A 42 -2.36 31.74 -4.47
C ILE A 42 -1.83 32.65 -3.36
N ASN A 43 -0.67 32.33 -2.77
CA ASN A 43 -0.09 33.13 -1.70
C ASN A 43 0.31 34.53 -2.20
N LYS A 44 0.84 34.64 -3.42
CA LYS A 44 1.13 35.94 -4.07
C LYS A 44 -0.14 36.71 -4.43
N ALA A 45 -1.22 36.02 -4.82
CA ALA A 45 -2.49 36.62 -5.20
C ALA A 45 -3.36 37.03 -4.00
N LYS A 46 -3.02 36.66 -2.76
CA LYS A 46 -3.74 37.12 -1.56
C LYS A 46 -3.67 38.64 -1.35
N GLU A 47 -2.80 39.34 -2.08
CA GLU A 47 -2.61 40.80 -2.00
C GLU A 47 -3.45 41.60 -3.02
N ALA A 48 -4.21 40.93 -3.90
CA ALA A 48 -5.14 41.60 -4.82
C ALA A 48 -6.43 40.77 -4.93
N GLU A 49 -7.61 41.38 -4.75
CA GLU A 49 -8.89 40.67 -4.93
C GLU A 49 -8.99 40.09 -6.36
N PRO A 50 -9.19 38.76 -6.50
CA PRO A 50 -10.40 38.35 -7.23
C PRO A 50 -11.06 37.05 -6.70
N PRO A 51 -12.40 36.99 -6.57
CA PRO A 51 -13.12 35.85 -6.01
C PRO A 51 -13.27 34.62 -6.94
N VAL A 52 -13.07 34.75 -8.26
CA VAL A 52 -13.32 33.65 -9.23
C VAL A 52 -12.06 32.84 -9.53
N GLU A 53 -10.94 33.50 -9.84
CA GLU A 53 -9.67 32.82 -10.14
C GLU A 53 -9.14 32.08 -8.90
N TYR A 54 -9.27 32.69 -7.72
CA TYR A 54 -8.93 32.05 -6.45
C TYR A 54 -9.74 30.76 -6.21
N LYS A 55 -11.07 30.79 -6.43
CA LYS A 55 -11.92 29.60 -6.32
C LYS A 55 -11.53 28.52 -7.34
N TYR A 56 -11.21 28.91 -8.58
CA TYR A 56 -10.74 27.99 -9.60
C TYR A 56 -9.42 27.32 -9.21
N LEU A 57 -8.43 28.07 -8.73
CA LEU A 57 -7.13 27.53 -8.31
C LEU A 57 -7.24 26.61 -7.09
N ILE A 58 -8.09 26.93 -6.12
CA ILE A 58 -8.42 26.02 -5.01
C ILE A 58 -9.08 24.73 -5.53
N GLY A 59 -10.07 24.86 -6.42
CA GLY A 59 -10.72 23.71 -7.05
C GLY A 59 -9.70 22.80 -7.76
N LYS A 60 -8.74 23.40 -8.47
CA LYS A 60 -7.65 22.70 -9.15
C LYS A 60 -6.72 21.99 -8.17
N ILE A 61 -6.30 22.64 -7.09
CA ILE A 61 -5.50 21.99 -6.03
C ILE A 61 -6.26 20.80 -5.45
N SER A 62 -7.55 20.97 -5.15
CA SER A 62 -8.39 19.90 -4.58
C SER A 62 -8.44 18.68 -5.50
N GLN A 63 -8.67 18.90 -6.81
CA GLN A 63 -8.64 17.81 -7.80
C GLN A 63 -7.28 17.12 -7.91
N LEU A 64 -6.18 17.90 -7.90
CA LEU A 64 -4.83 17.33 -7.95
C LEU A 64 -4.51 16.51 -6.69
N LYS A 65 -4.87 17.02 -5.51
CA LYS A 65 -4.73 16.31 -4.23
C LYS A 65 -5.56 15.03 -4.20
N LYS A 66 -6.80 15.06 -4.71
CA LYS A 66 -7.65 13.87 -4.82
C LYS A 66 -6.97 12.78 -5.65
N LYS A 67 -6.50 13.11 -6.85
CA LYS A 67 -5.76 12.16 -7.71
C LYS A 67 -4.46 11.66 -7.06
N GLN A 68 -3.80 12.52 -6.27
CA GLN A 68 -2.60 12.16 -5.52
C GLN A 68 -2.91 11.12 -4.45
N ASN A 69 -3.93 11.38 -3.62
CA ASN A 69 -4.33 10.50 -2.53
C ASN A 69 -4.85 9.16 -3.06
N GLU A 70 -5.69 9.18 -4.09
CA GLU A 70 -6.18 7.95 -4.74
C GLU A 70 -5.02 7.05 -5.22
N PHE A 71 -3.97 7.65 -5.79
CA PHE A 71 -2.79 6.89 -6.19
C PHE A 71 -2.04 6.34 -4.97
N TYR A 72 -1.78 7.16 -3.96
CA TYR A 72 -1.03 6.74 -2.77
C TYR A 72 -1.75 5.65 -1.98
N GLU A 73 -3.07 5.71 -1.85
CA GLU A 73 -3.89 4.69 -1.22
C GLU A 73 -3.78 3.36 -1.98
N LYS A 74 -4.04 3.36 -3.29
CA LYS A 74 -3.94 2.15 -4.13
C LYS A 74 -2.53 1.55 -4.11
N ARG A 75 -1.50 2.39 -4.24
CA ARG A 75 -0.10 1.96 -4.16
C ARG A 75 0.20 1.34 -2.81
N THR A 76 -0.19 1.99 -1.72
CA THR A 76 0.09 1.51 -0.36
C THR A 76 -0.61 0.19 -0.09
N GLU A 77 -1.88 0.07 -0.48
CA GLU A 77 -2.66 -1.16 -0.38
C GLU A 77 -1.99 -2.32 -1.10
N VAL A 78 -1.68 -2.16 -2.39
CA VAL A 78 -1.04 -3.19 -3.21
C VAL A 78 0.31 -3.58 -2.64
N LEU A 79 1.17 -2.61 -2.33
CA LEU A 79 2.52 -2.90 -1.83
C LEU A 79 2.49 -3.56 -0.46
N ARG A 80 1.64 -3.11 0.47
CA ARG A 80 1.50 -3.75 1.79
C ARG A 80 0.98 -5.19 1.66
N PHE A 81 0.01 -5.43 0.78
CA PHE A 81 -0.48 -6.78 0.51
C PHE A 81 0.65 -7.69 0.01
N LEU A 82 1.40 -7.25 -0.99
CA LEU A 82 2.53 -8.02 -1.54
C LEU A 82 3.61 -8.31 -0.49
N ILE A 83 3.92 -7.34 0.38
CA ILE A 83 4.85 -7.52 1.49
C ILE A 83 4.31 -8.57 2.48
N ASN A 84 3.04 -8.47 2.88
CA ASN A 84 2.41 -9.40 3.81
C ASN A 84 2.37 -10.84 3.26
N LYS A 85 2.16 -10.99 1.95
CA LYS A 85 2.19 -12.27 1.25
C LYS A 85 3.60 -12.76 0.92
N LYS A 86 4.65 -12.05 1.36
CA LYS A 86 6.06 -12.36 1.06
C LYS A 86 6.33 -12.50 -0.45
N ALA A 87 5.53 -11.81 -1.27
CA ALA A 87 5.61 -11.85 -2.73
C ALA A 87 6.67 -10.87 -3.28
N VAL A 88 7.07 -9.89 -2.47
CA VAL A 88 8.16 -8.96 -2.77
C VAL A 88 9.17 -8.95 -1.63
N LYS A 89 10.44 -8.75 -1.96
CA LYS A 89 11.51 -8.64 -0.98
C LYS A 89 11.61 -7.19 -0.48
N VAL A 90 11.65 -7.03 0.84
CA VAL A 90 11.93 -5.76 1.51
C VAL A 90 13.38 -5.79 2.00
N TYR A 91 14.16 -4.75 1.69
CA TYR A 91 15.59 -4.69 2.03
C TYR A 91 15.86 -4.07 3.40
N GLY A 92 14.91 -3.27 3.89
CA GLY A 92 15.02 -2.55 5.14
C GLY A 92 14.00 -1.43 5.21
N TYR A 93 14.16 -0.53 6.17
CA TYR A 93 13.28 0.63 6.33
C TYR A 93 14.07 1.92 6.53
N VAL A 94 13.49 3.02 6.06
CA VAL A 94 13.90 4.39 6.34
C VAL A 94 12.90 4.99 7.32
N GLN A 95 13.36 5.79 8.28
CA GLN A 95 12.48 6.49 9.21
C GLN A 95 12.57 7.99 9.01
N ILE A 96 11.47 8.64 8.64
CA ILE A 96 11.40 10.10 8.54
C ILE A 96 10.38 10.57 9.57
N LYS A 97 10.84 11.32 10.58
CA LYS A 97 10.01 11.68 11.74
C LYS A 97 9.43 10.40 12.37
N ASP A 98 8.10 10.31 12.46
CA ASP A 98 7.39 9.19 13.05
C ASP A 98 6.92 8.15 12.00
N ASP A 99 7.21 8.38 10.72
CA ASP A 99 6.80 7.49 9.63
C ASP A 99 7.89 6.48 9.26
N PHE A 100 7.50 5.23 9.09
CA PHE A 100 8.38 4.13 8.66
C PHE A 100 8.14 3.81 7.18
N TYR A 101 9.18 3.92 6.36
CA TYR A 101 9.14 3.63 4.92
C TYR A 101 9.90 2.36 4.61
N ALA A 102 9.21 1.30 4.21
CA ALA A 102 9.84 0.08 3.74
C ALA A 102 10.48 0.33 2.37
N ASN A 103 11.73 -0.10 2.18
CA ASN A 103 12.41 -0.09 0.89
C ASN A 103 12.29 -1.47 0.24
N LEU A 104 11.71 -1.54 -0.95
CA LEU A 104 11.52 -2.77 -1.71
C LEU A 104 11.88 -2.59 -3.19
N ARG A 105 12.22 -3.68 -3.86
CA ARG A 105 12.43 -3.72 -5.31
C ARG A 105 11.38 -4.59 -5.94
N ILE A 106 10.75 -4.08 -6.99
CA ILE A 106 9.84 -4.85 -7.84
C ILE A 106 10.42 -4.79 -9.24
N ALA A 107 10.80 -5.97 -9.76
CA ALA A 107 11.57 -6.10 -10.99
C ALA A 107 12.75 -5.12 -11.01
N ASN A 108 12.69 -4.08 -11.85
CA ASN A 108 13.81 -3.18 -12.12
C ASN A 108 13.77 -1.87 -11.32
N TYR A 109 12.75 -1.65 -10.48
CA TYR A 109 12.56 -0.36 -9.80
C TYR A 109 12.47 -0.52 -8.29
N ASP A 110 13.09 0.43 -7.59
CA ASP A 110 13.01 0.56 -6.14
C ASP A 110 11.83 1.45 -5.74
N PHE A 111 11.13 1.04 -4.70
CA PHE A 111 9.96 1.74 -4.19
C PHE A 111 10.03 1.85 -2.67
N TYR A 112 9.42 2.95 -2.19
CA TYR A 112 9.13 3.14 -0.78
C TYR A 112 7.64 2.98 -0.51
N VAL A 113 7.29 2.39 0.63
CA VAL A 113 5.89 2.34 1.09
C VAL A 113 5.83 2.54 2.59
N ILE A 114 4.88 3.36 3.04
CA ILE A 114 4.64 3.56 4.47
C ILE A 114 4.18 2.24 5.07
N ILE A 115 4.83 1.80 6.15
CA ILE A 115 4.48 0.65 6.97
C ILE A 115 4.36 1.07 8.43
N ASN A 116 3.80 0.21 9.27
CA ASN A 116 3.76 0.46 10.71
C ASN A 116 4.93 -0.23 11.43
N LYS A 117 5.21 0.20 12.67
CA LYS A 117 6.25 -0.38 13.51
C LYS A 117 6.07 -1.89 13.75
N LYS A 118 4.81 -2.38 13.80
CA LYS A 118 4.52 -3.82 13.92
C LYS A 118 5.07 -4.61 12.71
N MET A 119 4.93 -4.09 11.49
CA MET A 119 5.48 -4.70 10.29
C MET A 119 7.00 -4.68 10.29
N VAL A 120 7.63 -3.59 10.75
CA VAL A 120 9.09 -3.50 10.90
C VAL A 120 9.60 -4.62 11.80
N ASN A 121 8.99 -4.77 12.99
CA ASN A 121 9.39 -5.79 13.97
C ASN A 121 9.14 -7.21 13.44
N ARG A 122 7.94 -7.48 12.89
CA ARG A 122 7.55 -8.82 12.39
C ARG A 122 8.42 -9.28 11.22
N LEU A 123 8.91 -8.36 10.40
CA LEU A 123 9.75 -8.64 9.25
C LEU A 123 11.25 -8.49 9.56
N GLU A 124 11.60 -8.13 10.81
CA GLU A 124 12.98 -7.92 11.27
C GLU A 124 13.77 -6.98 10.33
N LEU A 125 13.13 -5.88 9.92
CA LEU A 125 13.72 -4.99 8.90
C LEU A 125 14.91 -4.21 9.47
N LYS A 126 16.01 -4.18 8.72
CA LYS A 126 17.18 -3.35 9.02
C LYS A 126 16.89 -1.86 8.80
N PHE A 127 17.34 -1.01 9.73
CA PHE A 127 17.34 0.44 9.55
C PHE A 127 18.34 0.87 8.47
N LEU A 128 17.89 1.68 7.51
CA LEU A 128 18.68 2.13 6.36
C LEU A 128 19.07 3.61 6.44
N GLY A 129 18.46 4.39 7.34
CA GLY A 129 18.71 5.82 7.47
C GLY A 129 17.43 6.64 7.64
N ASN A 130 17.59 7.96 7.64
CA ASN A 130 16.54 8.95 7.87
C ASN A 130 16.14 9.75 6.61
N GLU A 131 16.59 9.32 5.44
CA GLU A 131 16.34 9.99 4.17
C GLU A 131 15.89 9.00 3.09
N LEU A 132 14.96 9.46 2.22
CA LEU A 132 14.56 8.71 1.04
C LEU A 132 15.55 8.99 -0.09
N LYS A 133 15.97 7.93 -0.79
CA LYS A 133 16.77 8.11 -2.00
C LYS A 133 15.96 8.82 -3.07
N TYR A 134 16.59 9.80 -3.71
CA TYR A 134 15.97 10.55 -4.79
C TYR A 134 15.68 9.62 -5.98
N THR A 135 14.46 9.71 -6.51
CA THR A 135 14.12 9.06 -7.78
C THR A 135 14.38 10.08 -8.89
N LYS A 136 15.18 9.71 -9.89
CA LYS A 136 15.45 10.56 -11.05
C LYS A 136 14.12 11.04 -11.64
N ASP A 137 13.93 12.35 -11.77
CA ASP A 137 12.81 12.95 -12.48
C ASP A 137 13.05 12.81 -13.97
N LEU A 138 12.06 12.29 -14.70
CA LEU A 138 12.15 12.04 -16.13
C LEU A 138 11.23 12.98 -16.92
N PRO A 139 11.62 13.41 -18.13
CA PRO A 139 10.74 14.08 -19.10
C PRO A 139 9.45 13.28 -19.33
N LEU A 140 8.35 13.96 -19.69
CA LEU A 140 7.05 13.29 -19.81
C LEU A 140 7.05 12.25 -20.93
N GLU A 141 7.77 12.55 -22.01
CA GLU A 141 7.97 11.72 -23.19
C GLU A 141 8.63 10.40 -22.81
N GLU A 142 9.71 10.45 -22.01
CA GLU A 142 10.40 9.26 -21.51
C GLU A 142 9.52 8.43 -20.56
N VAL A 143 8.69 9.10 -19.75
CA VAL A 143 7.75 8.42 -18.84
C VAL A 143 6.68 7.66 -19.62
N GLU A 144 6.05 8.28 -20.62
CA GLU A 144 5.01 7.61 -21.42
C GLU A 144 5.58 6.50 -22.31
N ALA A 145 6.86 6.59 -22.71
CA ALA A 145 7.55 5.51 -23.43
C ALA A 145 7.71 4.22 -22.60
N ILE A 146 7.74 4.31 -21.27
CA ILE A 146 7.82 3.15 -20.38
C ILE A 146 6.48 2.40 -20.34
N MET A 147 5.39 3.13 -20.16
CA MET A 147 4.01 2.65 -20.17
C MET A 147 3.06 3.83 -20.27
N ASP A 148 2.07 3.74 -21.15
CA ASP A 148 1.00 4.73 -21.21
C ASP A 148 0.31 4.88 -19.85
N SER A 149 0.06 6.12 -19.45
CA SER A 149 -0.46 6.40 -18.12
C SER A 149 -1.88 5.94 -17.87
N LYS A 150 -2.74 5.89 -18.91
CA LYS A 150 -4.08 5.33 -18.79
C LYS A 150 -3.98 3.82 -18.57
N GLN A 151 -3.07 3.15 -19.28
CA GLN A 151 -2.75 1.74 -19.07
C GLN A 151 -2.19 1.49 -17.66
N ALA A 152 -1.25 2.30 -17.19
CA ALA A 152 -0.65 2.20 -15.86
C ALA A 152 -1.70 2.34 -14.75
N TYR A 153 -2.57 3.35 -14.87
CA TYR A 153 -3.65 3.56 -13.91
C TYR A 153 -4.68 2.42 -13.93
N GLY A 154 -5.08 1.96 -15.11
CA GLY A 154 -5.99 0.82 -15.27
C GLY A 154 -5.43 -0.45 -14.62
N TYR A 155 -4.14 -0.73 -14.85
CA TYR A 155 -3.47 -1.88 -14.25
C TYR A 155 -3.44 -1.81 -12.73
N LEU A 156 -2.94 -0.69 -12.16
CA LEU A 156 -2.88 -0.53 -10.70
C LEU A 156 -4.28 -0.57 -10.06
N SER A 157 -5.28 0.04 -10.72
CA SER A 157 -6.63 0.08 -10.19
C SER A 157 -7.30 -1.30 -10.20
N ASN A 158 -7.06 -2.13 -11.21
CA ASN A 158 -7.56 -3.50 -11.24
C ASN A 158 -6.88 -4.35 -10.19
N LEU A 159 -5.55 -4.22 -10.06
CA LEU A 159 -4.80 -4.94 -9.04
C LEU A 159 -5.25 -4.59 -7.61
N SER A 160 -5.50 -3.30 -7.34
CA SER A 160 -6.07 -2.85 -6.05
C SER A 160 -7.44 -3.48 -5.78
N LYS A 161 -8.31 -3.61 -6.78
CA LYS A 161 -9.60 -4.32 -6.62
C LYS A 161 -9.40 -5.79 -6.27
N GLU A 162 -8.47 -6.49 -6.93
CA GLU A 162 -8.18 -7.90 -6.63
C GLU A 162 -7.57 -8.06 -5.23
N VAL A 163 -6.70 -7.15 -4.80
CA VAL A 163 -6.17 -7.10 -3.42
C VAL A 163 -7.31 -6.95 -2.40
N LYS A 164 -8.25 -6.03 -2.64
CA LYS A 164 -9.41 -5.84 -1.74
C LYS A 164 -10.27 -7.08 -1.64
N LYS A 165 -10.56 -7.75 -2.77
CA LYS A 165 -11.31 -9.01 -2.79
C LYS A 165 -10.60 -10.10 -2.00
N ALA A 166 -9.28 -10.24 -2.20
CA ALA A 166 -8.49 -11.23 -1.47
C ALA A 166 -8.49 -10.98 0.04
N LEU A 167 -8.31 -9.73 0.46
CA LEU A 167 -8.36 -9.36 1.88
C LEU A 167 -9.74 -9.59 2.50
N ALA A 168 -10.82 -9.28 1.77
CA ALA A 168 -12.18 -9.55 2.22
C ALA A 168 -12.45 -11.05 2.39
N HIS A 169 -12.04 -11.86 1.40
CA HIS A 169 -12.18 -13.31 1.46
C HIS A 169 -11.36 -13.93 2.62
N GLU A 170 -10.14 -13.43 2.87
CA GLU A 170 -9.33 -13.87 4.01
C GLU A 170 -10.02 -13.59 5.35
N LEU A 171 -10.60 -12.40 5.50
CA LEU A 171 -11.35 -12.04 6.71
C LEU A 171 -12.60 -12.91 6.89
N GLU A 172 -13.32 -13.22 5.81
CA GLU A 172 -14.47 -14.13 5.84
C GLU A 172 -14.07 -15.54 6.28
N MET A 173 -12.95 -16.06 5.77
CA MET A 173 -12.43 -17.38 6.13
C MET A 173 -11.97 -17.43 7.60
N GLU A 174 -11.30 -16.38 8.09
CA GLU A 174 -10.92 -16.27 9.50
C GLU A 174 -12.15 -16.25 10.41
N ASN A 175 -13.19 -15.51 10.03
CA ASN A 175 -14.45 -15.45 10.79
C ASN A 175 -15.18 -16.81 10.80
N LYS A 176 -15.23 -17.52 9.67
CA LYS A 176 -15.80 -18.87 9.59
C LYS A 176 -15.05 -19.84 10.51
N ALA A 177 -13.72 -19.83 10.44
CA ALA A 177 -12.89 -20.68 11.30
C ALA A 177 -13.07 -20.35 12.80
N TYR A 178 -13.19 -19.08 13.16
CA TYR A 178 -13.47 -18.65 14.53
C TYR A 178 -14.85 -19.15 15.01
N LEU A 179 -15.88 -19.04 14.17
CA LEU A 179 -17.23 -19.53 14.47
C LEU A 179 -17.26 -21.06 14.61
N GLU A 180 -16.58 -21.78 13.72
CA GLU A 180 -16.42 -23.24 13.82
C GLU A 180 -15.70 -23.64 15.11
N GLN A 181 -14.61 -22.95 15.46
CA GLN A 181 -13.89 -23.19 16.71
C GLN A 181 -14.77 -22.92 17.93
N LYS A 182 -15.51 -21.81 17.96
CA LYS A 182 -16.45 -21.47 19.02
C LYS A 182 -17.58 -22.51 19.13
N ASN A 183 -18.10 -22.98 18.00
CA ASN A 183 -19.15 -24.00 17.97
C ASN A 183 -18.64 -25.37 18.41
N SER A 184 -17.35 -25.67 18.18
CA SER A 184 -16.71 -26.91 18.61
C SER A 184 -16.32 -26.95 20.09
N VAL A 185 -16.26 -25.80 20.78
CA VAL A 185 -15.83 -25.69 22.18
C VAL A 185 -17.04 -25.46 23.11
N LEU A 186 -17.27 -26.38 24.04
CA LEU A 186 -18.32 -26.30 25.07
C LEU A 186 -17.93 -25.38 26.22
N ALA A 187 -16.70 -25.52 26.71
CA ALA A 187 -16.19 -24.72 27.82
C ALA A 187 -14.67 -24.61 27.72
N LYS A 188 -14.15 -23.45 28.15
CA LYS A 188 -12.72 -23.21 28.32
C LYS A 188 -12.51 -22.71 29.73
N THR A 189 -11.77 -23.46 30.54
CA THR A 189 -11.42 -23.08 31.91
C THR A 189 -9.91 -22.98 32.05
N VAL A 190 -9.46 -21.95 32.75
CA VAL A 190 -8.05 -21.75 33.08
C VAL A 190 -7.90 -22.10 34.55
N SER A 191 -7.05 -23.08 34.87
CA SER A 191 -6.78 -23.44 36.26
C SER A 191 -6.01 -22.31 36.95
N ASN A 192 -6.07 -22.27 38.29
CA ASN A 192 -5.27 -21.32 39.09
C ASN A 192 -3.75 -21.49 38.89
N THR A 193 -3.30 -22.60 38.30
CA THR A 193 -1.90 -22.89 37.94
C THR A 193 -1.53 -22.50 36.50
N GLY A 194 -2.45 -21.93 35.72
CA GLY A 194 -2.22 -21.44 34.35
C GLY A 194 -2.49 -22.46 33.24
N SER A 195 -2.93 -23.68 33.56
CA SER A 195 -3.28 -24.70 32.58
C SER A 195 -4.63 -24.40 31.93
N VAL A 196 -4.71 -24.48 30.60
CA VAL A 196 -5.94 -24.24 29.85
C VAL A 196 -6.60 -25.58 29.50
N VAL A 197 -7.76 -25.86 30.08
CA VAL A 197 -8.59 -27.02 29.75
C VAL A 197 -9.66 -26.60 28.75
N VAL A 198 -9.76 -27.31 27.63
CA VAL A 198 -10.74 -27.05 26.55
C VAL A 198 -11.63 -28.27 26.41
N ILE A 199 -12.91 -28.12 26.74
CA ILE A 199 -13.93 -29.16 26.52
C ILE A 199 -14.51 -28.96 25.13
N LYS A 200 -14.37 -29.97 24.26
CA LYS A 200 -14.91 -29.95 22.88
C LYS A 200 -16.23 -30.71 22.80
N ARG A 201 -17.13 -30.29 21.90
CA ARG A 201 -18.33 -31.06 21.54
C ARG A 201 -17.90 -32.33 20.82
N LYS A 202 -18.52 -33.46 21.17
CA LYS A 202 -18.33 -34.74 20.46
C LYS A 202 -19.04 -34.63 19.10
N ASN A 203 -18.32 -34.84 17.99
CA ASN A 203 -18.92 -34.83 16.66
C ASN A 203 -20.01 -35.91 16.58
N PRO A 204 -21.23 -35.58 16.12
CA PRO A 204 -22.33 -36.55 16.10
C PRO A 204 -22.29 -37.53 14.92
N ASN A 205 -21.34 -37.44 13.98
CA ASN A 205 -21.20 -38.41 12.88
C ASN A 205 -19.75 -38.92 12.74
N PRO A 206 -19.53 -40.27 12.74
CA PRO A 206 -18.27 -40.90 12.34
C PRO A 206 -18.07 -40.92 10.83
#